data_AF-A0A957B798-F1
#
_entry.id   AF-A0A957B798-F1
#
_cell.length_a   1.000
_cell.length_b   1.000
_cell.length_c   1.000
_cell.angle_alpha   90.00
_cell.angle_beta   90.00
_cell.angle_gamma   90.00
#
_symmetry.space_group_name_H-M   'P 1'
#
loop_
_entity.id
_entity.type
_entity.pdbx_description
1 polymer ?
#
loop_
_entity_poly.entity_id
_entity_poly.type
_entity_poly.pdbx_seq_one_letter_code
_entity_poly.pdbx_strand_id
1 'polypeptide(L)'
;MKPRLILLLILLLGTSIVFADDDPQTSTSENTLPPTEVITPENAHLLQEVGVIGLGEIYDIVYSPSEEYVAVSSGVGLSIFSVDDWSRPLQFFSDTDSPQSVTFTSDNAHIVAYPENQTYWLSPPAGPLVLYNLNTGERTTLIENFTDSVDRVVVDPFGRWIATV
;
A
#
# COMPACT_ATOMS: atom_id res chain seq x y z
N MET A 1 33.64 -5.62 -27.97
CA MET A 1 32.29 -5.03 -28.03
C MET A 1 31.57 -5.30 -26.72
N LYS A 2 31.32 -4.23 -25.96
CA LYS A 2 30.52 -4.11 -24.73
C LYS A 2 30.27 -2.59 -24.51
N PRO A 3 29.21 -2.20 -23.78
CA PRO A 3 28.47 -0.94 -23.97
C PRO A 3 29.03 0.28 -23.21
N ARG A 4 28.54 1.47 -23.58
CA ARG A 4 28.87 2.78 -22.99
C ARG A 4 27.97 3.12 -21.80
N LEU A 5 28.60 3.51 -20.69
CA LEU A 5 28.03 4.12 -19.50
C LEU A 5 28.24 5.65 -19.61
N ILE A 6 27.19 6.46 -19.39
CA ILE A 6 27.31 7.91 -19.26
C ILE A 6 27.22 8.26 -17.77
N LEU A 7 28.29 8.84 -17.24
CA LEU A 7 28.41 9.39 -15.88
C LEU A 7 28.49 10.91 -16.04
N LEU A 8 27.56 11.66 -15.42
CA LEU A 8 27.61 13.12 -15.39
C LEU A 8 28.19 13.59 -14.05
N LEU A 9 29.23 14.41 -14.16
CA LEU A 9 30.07 15.00 -13.12
C LEU A 9 29.51 16.38 -12.74
N ILE A 10 29.43 16.71 -11.45
CA ILE A 10 29.38 18.11 -10.99
C ILE A 10 30.40 18.29 -9.87
N LEU A 11 31.27 19.28 -10.08
CA LEU A 11 32.47 19.60 -9.32
C LEU A 11 32.26 21.02 -8.75
N LEU A 12 32.42 21.20 -7.44
CA LEU A 12 32.38 22.53 -6.81
C LEU A 12 33.54 22.63 -5.81
N LEU A 13 34.56 23.39 -6.21
CA LEU A 13 35.69 23.82 -5.39
C LEU A 13 35.29 25.13 -4.68
N GLY A 14 35.53 25.20 -3.38
CA GLY A 14 35.47 26.44 -2.62
C GLY A 14 36.77 27.26 -2.75
N THR A 15 36.64 28.58 -2.69
CA THR A 15 37.39 29.53 -1.82
C THR A 15 36.94 30.97 -2.13
N SER A 16 36.64 31.76 -1.10
CA SER A 16 36.14 33.14 -1.14
C SER A 16 37.25 34.18 -1.31
N ILE A 17 36.97 35.33 -1.96
CA ILE A 17 37.52 36.68 -1.63
C ILE A 17 36.45 37.75 -1.93
N VAL A 18 36.31 38.73 -1.02
CA VAL A 18 35.42 39.91 -1.02
C VAL A 18 36.21 41.17 -1.40
N PHE A 19 35.60 42.14 -2.11
CA PHE A 19 35.75 43.59 -1.87
C PHE A 19 34.50 44.36 -2.37
N ALA A 20 34.17 45.42 -1.64
CA ALA A 20 32.90 46.15 -1.60
C ALA A 20 32.80 47.31 -2.61
N ASP A 21 31.57 47.72 -2.96
CA ASP A 21 31.12 49.11 -2.71
C ASP A 21 29.58 49.26 -2.77
N ASP A 22 29.10 50.30 -2.10
CA ASP A 22 27.74 50.65 -1.67
C ASP A 22 26.55 50.46 -2.64
N ASP A 23 25.51 49.75 -2.16
CA ASP A 23 24.12 50.24 -2.19
C ASP A 23 23.27 49.41 -1.18
N PRO A 24 22.68 49.99 -0.11
CA PRO A 24 21.79 49.26 0.77
C PRO A 24 20.41 49.16 0.12
N GLN A 25 20.28 48.38 -0.95
CA GLN A 25 18.99 47.79 -1.27
C GLN A 25 18.77 46.65 -0.29
N THR A 26 18.14 46.97 0.84
CA THR A 26 17.50 46.00 1.73
C THR A 26 16.46 45.21 0.94
N SER A 27 16.89 44.15 0.25
CA SER A 27 16.01 43.08 -0.21
C SER A 27 15.79 42.11 0.94
N THR A 28 15.06 42.56 1.96
CA THR A 28 14.35 41.64 2.84
C THR A 28 13.17 41.07 2.06
N SER A 29 13.46 40.20 1.08
CA SER A 29 12.47 39.18 0.73
C SER A 29 12.51 38.18 1.87
N GLU A 30 11.79 38.50 2.94
CA GLU A 30 11.33 37.47 3.86
C GLU A 30 10.49 36.52 3.02
N ASN A 31 11.11 35.45 2.56
CA ASN A 31 10.39 34.30 2.03
C ASN A 31 9.81 33.57 3.24
N THR A 32 8.88 34.22 3.94
CA THR A 32 8.08 33.62 4.98
C THR A 32 7.12 32.69 4.27
N LEU A 33 7.43 31.39 4.33
CA LEU A 33 6.43 30.36 4.00
C LEU A 33 5.15 30.73 4.75
N PRO A 34 3.97 30.66 4.10
CA PRO A 34 2.73 30.94 4.78
C PRO A 34 2.66 30.08 6.05
N PRO A 35 2.11 30.61 7.16
CA PRO A 35 2.01 29.87 8.40
C PRO A 35 1.36 28.54 8.12
N THR A 36 2.05 27.44 8.40
CA THR A 36 1.45 26.12 8.33
C THR A 36 0.41 26.06 9.44
N GLU A 37 -0.87 25.91 9.10
CA GLU A 37 -1.89 25.65 10.13
C GLU A 37 -1.49 24.37 10.86
N VAL A 38 -1.30 24.48 12.17
CA VAL A 38 -1.00 23.33 13.01
C VAL A 38 -2.25 22.46 13.07
N ILE A 39 -2.08 21.14 12.93
CA ILE A 39 -3.20 20.22 13.11
C ILE A 39 -3.61 20.25 14.58
N THR A 40 -4.85 20.63 14.84
CA THR A 40 -5.53 20.63 16.14
C THR A 40 -6.75 19.71 16.09
N PRO A 41 -7.34 19.30 17.23
CA PRO A 41 -8.60 18.54 17.22
C PRO A 41 -9.71 19.21 16.41
N GLU A 42 -9.74 20.55 16.40
CA GLU A 42 -10.75 21.34 15.71
C GLU A 42 -10.59 21.31 14.18
N ASN A 43 -9.39 21.10 13.63
CA ASN A 43 -9.16 21.02 12.18
C ASN A 43 -8.75 19.61 11.68
N ALA A 44 -8.57 18.62 12.57
CA ALA A 44 -8.19 17.26 12.19
C ALA A 44 -9.22 16.58 11.25
N HIS A 45 -10.49 16.97 11.34
CA HIS A 45 -11.54 16.50 10.43
C HIS A 45 -11.38 17.01 8.98
N LEU A 46 -10.50 18.00 8.75
CA LEU A 46 -10.17 18.51 7.42
C LEU A 46 -9.05 17.69 6.75
N LEU A 47 -8.45 16.72 7.46
CA LEU A 47 -7.44 15.85 6.87
C LEU A 47 -8.07 14.97 5.80
N GLN A 48 -7.45 14.99 4.62
CA GLN A 48 -7.76 14.08 3.53
C GLN A 48 -6.57 13.16 3.31
N GLU A 49 -6.83 11.86 3.19
CA GLU A 49 -5.82 10.92 2.71
C GLU A 49 -5.48 11.25 1.25
N VAL A 50 -4.23 11.64 1.01
CA VAL A 50 -3.73 12.00 -0.33
C VAL A 50 -3.11 10.80 -1.05
N GLY A 51 -2.99 9.66 -0.37
CA GLY A 51 -2.51 8.39 -0.90
C GLY A 51 -1.66 7.61 0.10
N VAL A 52 -1.46 6.33 -0.19
CA VAL A 52 -0.58 5.44 0.58
C VAL A 52 0.79 5.39 -0.10
N ILE A 53 1.86 5.62 0.66
CA ILE A 53 3.24 5.53 0.15
C ILE A 53 3.78 4.14 0.42
N GLY A 54 3.99 3.37 -0.65
CA GLY A 54 4.48 2.00 -0.58
C GLY A 54 3.41 1.00 -0.15
N LEU A 55 3.82 -0.25 0.02
CA LEU A 55 2.93 -1.36 0.42
C LEU A 55 3.10 -1.75 1.89
N GLY A 56 4.06 -1.16 2.62
CA GLY A 56 4.43 -1.66 3.94
C GLY A 56 5.08 -3.05 3.87
N GLU A 57 4.87 -3.87 4.91
CA GLU A 57 5.31 -5.27 4.93
C GLU A 57 4.42 -6.10 4.00
N ILE A 58 5.01 -6.98 3.20
CA ILE A 58 4.27 -7.87 2.30
C ILE A 58 4.13 -9.23 2.97
N TYR A 59 2.90 -9.71 3.13
CA TYR A 59 2.60 -10.98 3.78
C TYR A 59 2.40 -12.11 2.77
N ASP A 60 1.76 -11.83 1.64
CA ASP A 60 1.45 -12.85 0.63
C ASP A 60 1.37 -12.25 -0.78
N ILE A 61 1.69 -13.06 -1.79
CA ILE A 61 1.62 -12.70 -3.21
C ILE A 61 1.08 -13.89 -3.99
N VAL A 62 -0.02 -13.67 -4.72
CA VAL A 62 -0.66 -14.72 -5.53
C VAL A 62 -1.01 -14.23 -6.92
N TYR A 63 -0.79 -15.09 -7.92
CA TYR A 63 -1.25 -14.85 -9.29
C TYR A 63 -2.71 -15.24 -9.43
N SER A 64 -3.44 -14.52 -10.29
CA SER A 64 -4.74 -14.96 -10.74
C SER A 64 -4.63 -16.23 -11.58
N PRO A 65 -5.67 -17.08 -11.63
CA PRO A 65 -5.71 -18.25 -12.52
C PRO A 65 -5.47 -17.93 -14.00
N SER A 66 -5.86 -16.73 -14.46
CA SER A 66 -5.60 -16.25 -15.82
C SER A 66 -4.17 -15.74 -16.03
N GLU A 67 -3.37 -15.61 -14.96
CA GLU A 67 -2.03 -15.01 -14.96
C GLU A 67 -1.97 -13.55 -15.42
N GLU A 68 -3.12 -12.87 -15.48
CA GLU A 68 -3.20 -11.46 -15.88
C GLU A 68 -3.07 -10.51 -14.68
N TYR A 69 -3.36 -11.00 -13.48
CA TYR A 69 -3.35 -10.20 -12.26
C TYR A 69 -2.46 -10.81 -11.18
N VAL A 70 -1.95 -9.94 -10.31
CA VAL A 70 -1.30 -10.32 -9.07
C VAL A 70 -1.97 -9.61 -7.91
N ALA A 71 -2.36 -10.37 -6.89
CA ALA A 71 -2.78 -9.84 -5.62
C ALA A 71 -1.59 -9.81 -4.67
N VAL A 72 -1.39 -8.67 -4.03
CA VAL A 72 -0.35 -8.42 -3.04
C VAL A 72 -1.03 -8.06 -1.73
N SER A 73 -0.84 -8.94 -0.75
CA SER A 73 -1.33 -8.78 0.61
C SER A 73 -0.27 -8.12 1.47
N SER A 74 -0.63 -7.06 2.18
CA SER A 74 0.36 -6.21 2.82
C SER A 74 -0.14 -5.51 4.08
N GLY A 75 0.77 -4.92 4.86
CA GLY A 75 0.48 -4.18 6.08
C GLY A 75 -0.47 -2.99 5.90
N VAL A 76 -0.60 -2.49 4.66
CA VAL A 76 -1.49 -1.38 4.33
C VAL A 76 -2.80 -1.84 3.67
N GLY A 77 -2.95 -3.12 3.37
CA GLY A 77 -4.15 -3.70 2.74
C GLY A 77 -3.85 -4.63 1.58
N LEU A 78 -4.87 -4.85 0.75
CA LEU A 78 -4.82 -5.73 -0.41
C LEU A 78 -4.75 -4.92 -1.71
N SER A 79 -3.68 -5.10 -2.48
CA SER A 79 -3.46 -4.42 -3.76
C SER A 79 -3.51 -5.41 -4.93
N ILE A 80 -4.24 -5.06 -5.99
CA ILE A 80 -4.34 -5.86 -7.22
C ILE A 80 -3.61 -5.15 -8.34
N PHE A 81 -2.63 -5.82 -8.94
CA PHE A 81 -1.83 -5.31 -10.04
C PHE A 81 -2.15 -6.05 -11.34
N SER A 82 -1.96 -5.36 -12.46
CA SER A 82 -1.80 -6.02 -13.76
C SER A 82 -0.39 -6.60 -13.84
N VAL A 83 -0.23 -7.81 -14.37
CA VAL A 83 1.10 -8.37 -14.62
C VAL A 83 1.90 -7.53 -15.62
N ASP A 84 1.21 -6.84 -16.54
CA ASP A 84 1.82 -5.97 -17.55
C ASP A 84 2.22 -4.58 -17.02
N ASP A 85 1.63 -4.13 -15.91
CA ASP A 85 1.87 -2.79 -15.34
C ASP A 85 1.83 -2.81 -13.80
N TRP A 86 3.03 -2.69 -13.22
CA TRP A 86 3.27 -2.65 -11.77
C TRP A 86 3.38 -1.23 -11.22
N SER A 87 3.21 -0.20 -12.05
CA SER A 87 3.41 1.19 -11.62
C SER A 87 2.35 1.66 -10.61
N ARG A 88 1.15 1.08 -10.67
CA ARG A 88 0.06 1.32 -9.73
C ARG A 88 -0.91 0.14 -9.67
N PRO A 89 -1.57 -0.09 -8.53
CA PRO A 89 -2.61 -1.09 -8.46
C PRO A 89 -3.82 -0.69 -9.31
N LEU A 90 -4.44 -1.69 -9.94
CA LEU A 90 -5.76 -1.59 -10.56
C LEU A 90 -6.84 -1.35 -9.50
N GLN A 91 -6.70 -2.00 -8.34
CA GLN A 91 -7.59 -1.88 -7.19
C GLN A 91 -6.80 -1.97 -5.89
N PHE A 92 -7.28 -1.25 -4.90
CA PHE A 92 -6.70 -1.25 -3.55
C PHE A 92 -7.83 -1.28 -2.52
N PHE A 93 -7.77 -2.25 -1.62
CA PHE A 93 -8.69 -2.44 -0.51
C PHE A 93 -7.96 -2.09 0.79
N SER A 94 -8.17 -0.86 1.26
CA SER A 94 -7.57 -0.34 2.49
C SER A 94 -8.32 -0.76 3.76
N ASP A 95 -9.54 -1.28 3.63
CA ASP A 95 -10.37 -1.77 4.74
C ASP A 95 -9.95 -3.16 5.25
N THR A 96 -8.98 -3.77 4.58
CA THR A 96 -8.47 -5.10 4.89
C THR A 96 -7.24 -4.91 5.77
N ASP A 97 -7.44 -4.81 7.09
CA ASP A 97 -6.32 -4.67 8.03
C ASP A 97 -5.39 -5.88 7.88
N SER A 98 -4.21 -5.66 7.29
CA SER A 98 -3.09 -6.62 7.18
C SER A 98 -3.52 -8.05 6.84
N PRO A 99 -3.99 -8.34 5.62
CA PRO A 99 -4.38 -9.70 5.27
C PRO A 99 -3.14 -10.61 5.27
N GLN A 100 -3.19 -11.71 6.00
CA GLN A 100 -2.04 -12.63 6.13
C GLN A 100 -2.00 -13.67 5.00
N SER A 101 -3.17 -14.02 4.48
CA SER A 101 -3.30 -14.95 3.37
C SER A 101 -4.38 -14.50 2.42
N VAL A 102 -4.09 -14.62 1.12
CA VAL A 102 -5.03 -14.31 0.05
C VAL A 102 -4.98 -15.39 -1.02
N THR A 103 -6.10 -15.59 -1.72
CA THR A 103 -6.16 -16.48 -2.87
C THR A 103 -7.24 -16.01 -3.83
N PHE A 104 -6.96 -16.13 -5.13
CA PHE A 104 -8.00 -15.94 -6.14
C PHE A 104 -8.96 -17.12 -6.16
N THR A 105 -10.21 -16.84 -6.51
CA THR A 105 -11.15 -17.85 -6.99
C THR A 105 -10.86 -18.18 -8.45
N SER A 106 -11.30 -19.36 -8.90
CA SER A 106 -11.09 -19.85 -10.28
C SER A 106 -11.71 -18.98 -11.37
N ASP A 107 -12.64 -18.10 -11.02
CA ASP A 107 -13.33 -17.20 -11.96
C ASP A 107 -12.57 -15.89 -12.24
N ASN A 108 -11.41 -15.66 -11.61
CA ASN A 108 -10.63 -14.41 -11.67
C ASN A 108 -11.39 -13.13 -11.24
N ALA A 109 -12.62 -13.26 -10.76
CA ALA A 109 -13.47 -12.15 -10.40
C ALA A 109 -13.49 -11.90 -8.89
N HIS A 110 -13.05 -12.88 -8.10
CA HIS A 110 -13.04 -12.75 -6.65
C HIS A 110 -11.70 -13.14 -6.01
N ILE A 111 -11.50 -12.59 -4.82
CA ILE A 111 -10.40 -12.94 -3.94
C ILE A 111 -10.96 -13.28 -2.57
N VAL A 112 -10.48 -14.38 -2.03
CA VAL A 112 -10.67 -14.71 -0.63
C VAL A 112 -9.46 -14.19 0.15
N ALA A 113 -9.71 -13.46 1.22
CA ALA A 113 -8.67 -12.95 2.10
C ALA A 113 -8.99 -13.30 3.56
N TYR A 114 -7.94 -13.54 4.34
CA TYR A 114 -8.00 -13.62 5.79
C TYR A 114 -7.33 -12.37 6.39
N PRO A 115 -8.09 -11.31 6.73
CA PRO A 115 -7.61 -10.16 7.49
C PRO A 115 -7.26 -10.60 8.91
N GLU A 116 -6.02 -10.34 9.32
CA GLU A 116 -5.61 -10.58 10.70
C GLU A 116 -6.09 -9.41 11.56
N ASN A 117 -6.80 -9.72 12.64
CA ASN A 117 -7.04 -8.75 13.69
C ASN A 117 -5.77 -8.64 14.55
N GLN A 118 -4.83 -7.76 14.17
CA GLN A 118 -3.63 -7.46 14.96
C GLN A 118 -3.96 -6.72 16.25
N THR A 119 -4.66 -7.37 17.20
CA THR A 119 -4.63 -6.96 18.60
C THR A 119 -3.64 -7.87 19.31
N TYR A 120 -2.38 -7.46 19.27
CA TYR A 120 -1.35 -7.97 20.16
C TYR A 120 -1.83 -7.83 21.61
N TRP A 121 -1.65 -8.90 22.39
CA TRP A 121 -1.71 -9.02 23.87
C TRP A 121 -2.87 -9.75 24.53
N LEU A 122 -4.00 -10.00 23.86
CA LEU A 122 -5.07 -10.83 24.41
C LEU A 122 -5.72 -11.56 23.26
N SER A 123 -5.36 -12.84 23.01
CA SER A 123 -5.84 -13.68 21.89
C SER A 123 -7.23 -13.24 21.42
N PRO A 124 -7.32 -12.35 20.41
CA PRO A 124 -8.59 -11.95 19.86
C PRO A 124 -9.16 -13.18 19.15
N PRO A 125 -10.49 -13.31 19.01
CA PRO A 125 -11.02 -14.26 18.06
C PRO A 125 -10.38 -13.99 16.70
N ALA A 126 -9.97 -15.06 16.02
CA ALA A 126 -9.45 -15.00 14.68
C ALA A 126 -10.44 -14.26 13.76
N GLY A 127 -9.89 -13.45 12.86
CA GLY A 127 -10.67 -12.55 12.00
C GLY A 127 -11.62 -13.29 11.06
N PRO A 128 -12.57 -12.59 10.44
CA PRO A 128 -13.47 -13.23 9.48
C PRO A 128 -12.71 -13.66 8.22
N LEU A 129 -13.22 -14.68 7.53
CA LEU A 129 -12.85 -14.92 6.14
C LEU A 129 -13.72 -14.03 5.25
N VAL A 130 -13.10 -13.27 4.35
CA VAL A 130 -13.82 -12.31 3.49
C VAL A 130 -13.60 -12.62 2.02
N LEU A 131 -14.60 -12.31 1.22
CA LEU A 131 -14.59 -12.35 -0.24
C LEU A 131 -14.66 -10.92 -0.77
N TYR A 132 -13.73 -10.58 -1.66
CA TYR A 132 -13.73 -9.35 -2.43
C TYR A 132 -14.16 -9.62 -3.85
N ASN A 133 -15.11 -8.85 -4.38
CA ASN A 133 -15.48 -8.85 -5.78
C ASN A 133 -14.66 -7.78 -6.51
N LEU A 134 -13.79 -8.21 -7.42
CA LEU A 134 -12.90 -7.32 -8.17
C LEU A 134 -13.62 -6.50 -9.24
N ASN A 135 -14.85 -6.84 -9.62
CA ASN A 135 -15.58 -6.04 -10.60
C ASN A 135 -16.33 -4.88 -9.95
N THR A 136 -16.80 -5.06 -8.72
CA THR A 136 -17.64 -4.09 -8.00
C THR A 136 -16.91 -3.39 -6.87
N GLY A 137 -15.80 -3.96 -6.39
CA GLY A 137 -15.13 -3.57 -5.15
C GLY A 137 -15.89 -4.00 -3.88
N GLU A 138 -16.94 -4.81 -4.02
CA GLU A 138 -17.77 -5.24 -2.88
C GLU A 138 -17.05 -6.25 -1.99
N ARG A 139 -17.20 -6.08 -0.68
CA ARG A 139 -16.70 -6.99 0.35
C ARG A 139 -17.86 -7.76 0.99
N THR A 140 -17.74 -9.08 1.07
CA THR A 140 -18.70 -9.96 1.75
C THR A 140 -17.99 -10.88 2.73
N THR A 141 -18.52 -11.01 3.94
CA THR A 141 -18.02 -11.99 4.91
C THR A 141 -18.49 -13.40 4.54
N LEU A 142 -17.56 -14.34 4.37
CA LEU A 142 -17.85 -15.75 4.12
C LEU A 142 -17.98 -16.55 5.42
N ILE A 143 -17.07 -16.30 6.36
CA ILE A 143 -17.02 -16.97 7.67
C ILE A 143 -16.80 -15.89 8.70
N GLU A 144 -17.69 -15.78 9.70
CA GLU A 144 -17.63 -14.67 10.65
C GLU A 144 -16.48 -14.79 11.65
N ASN A 145 -16.16 -15.99 12.11
CA ASN A 145 -15.15 -16.21 13.13
C ASN A 145 -14.49 -17.59 12.97
N PHE A 146 -13.20 -17.67 13.27
CA PHE A 146 -12.50 -18.93 13.52
C PHE A 146 -12.21 -19.09 15.01
N THR A 147 -12.11 -20.34 15.48
CA THR A 147 -11.77 -20.63 16.87
C THR A 147 -10.29 -20.42 17.19
N ASP A 148 -9.45 -20.36 16.16
CA ASP A 148 -8.00 -20.16 16.24
C ASP A 148 -7.52 -19.40 15.00
N SER A 149 -6.30 -18.90 15.03
CA SER A 149 -5.69 -18.17 13.91
C SER A 149 -5.66 -19.03 12.66
N VAL A 150 -5.91 -18.40 11.51
CA VAL A 150 -5.73 -19.01 10.19
C VAL A 150 -4.42 -18.53 9.61
N ASP A 151 -3.53 -19.45 9.29
CA ASP A 151 -2.24 -19.16 8.68
C ASP A 151 -2.36 -19.09 7.16
N ARG A 152 -3.22 -19.94 6.57
CA ARG A 152 -3.40 -20.01 5.12
C ARG A 152 -4.82 -20.29 4.71
N VAL A 153 -5.19 -19.72 3.57
CA VAL A 153 -6.45 -19.97 2.88
C VAL A 153 -6.18 -20.43 1.46
N VAL A 154 -6.87 -21.48 1.01
CA VAL A 154 -6.86 -21.92 -0.38
C VAL A 154 -8.27 -22.23 -0.86
N VAL A 155 -8.52 -21.96 -2.15
CA VAL A 155 -9.76 -22.28 -2.84
C VAL A 155 -9.50 -23.43 -3.81
N ASP A 156 -10.40 -24.41 -3.90
CA ASP A 156 -10.25 -25.49 -4.88
C ASP A 156 -10.35 -24.97 -6.33
N PRO A 157 -9.82 -25.69 -7.33
CA PRO A 157 -9.80 -25.22 -8.72
C PRO A 157 -11.18 -24.93 -9.34
N PHE A 158 -12.26 -25.39 -8.70
CA PHE A 158 -13.64 -25.17 -9.15
C PHE A 158 -14.38 -24.11 -8.32
N GLY A 159 -13.75 -23.50 -7.31
CA GLY A 159 -14.37 -22.48 -6.47
C GLY A 159 -15.50 -22.98 -5.57
N ARG A 160 -15.57 -24.29 -5.33
CA ARG A 160 -16.60 -24.97 -4.53
C ARG A 160 -16.23 -25.11 -3.05
N TRP A 161 -14.94 -25.20 -2.76
CA TRP A 161 -14.42 -25.50 -1.43
C TRP A 161 -13.32 -24.51 -1.05
N ILE A 162 -13.34 -24.13 0.22
CA ILE A 162 -12.28 -23.36 0.85
C ILE A 162 -11.66 -24.23 1.94
N ALA A 163 -10.33 -24.30 1.98
CA ALA A 163 -9.60 -24.91 3.07
C ALA A 163 -8.81 -23.84 3.81
N THR A 164 -8.79 -23.96 5.13
CA THR A 164 -8.04 -23.09 6.05
C THR A 164 -7.19 -23.97 6.96
N VAL A 165 -5.97 -23.52 7.27
CA VAL A 165 -5.06 -24.19 8.22
C VAL A 165 -4.52 -23.22 9.24
#